data_AF-A0A5E7U9A6-F1
#
_entry.id   AF-A0A5E7U9A6-F1
#
_cell.length_a   1.000
_cell.length_b   1.000
_cell.length_c   1.000
_cell.angle_alpha   90.00
_cell.angle_beta   90.00
_cell.angle_gamma   90.00
#
_symmetry.space_group_name_H-M   'P 1'
#
loop_
_entity.id
_entity.type
_entity.pdbx_description
1 polymer ?
#
loop_
_entity_poly.entity_id
_entity_poly.type
_entity_poly.pdbx_seq_one_letter_code
_entity_poly.pdbx_strand_id
1 'polypeptide(L)'
;MKNTAAERIVEEQAIVIRPLAFQRKADAAYDVVANMFIIEAKDLNADGPHILYRPLYTPALQQYATRSDLLKAIALAGPLLSSVLTWLTDRARPIYSNNGFNEPHIVHFHVGDDFTPFEKPAPAILVGNAAAADWLKAVEEDRVLSSLFVS
;
A
#
# COMPACT_ATOMS: atom_id res chain seq x y z
N MET A 1 21.45 -16.52 -13.84
CA MET A 1 20.08 -17.06 -13.89
C MET A 1 19.22 -16.07 -14.65
N LYS A 2 18.60 -16.48 -15.76
CA LYS A 2 17.65 -15.64 -16.51
C LYS A 2 16.27 -15.90 -15.93
N ASN A 3 15.84 -15.11 -14.93
CA ASN A 3 14.46 -15.16 -14.44
C ASN A 3 13.57 -14.59 -15.54
N THR A 4 12.94 -15.47 -16.31
CA THR A 4 12.09 -15.04 -17.42
C THR A 4 10.71 -14.68 -16.85
N ALA A 5 10.03 -13.68 -17.41
CA ALA A 5 8.67 -13.29 -17.00
C ALA A 5 7.67 -14.48 -16.93
N ALA A 6 7.93 -15.57 -17.67
CA ALA A 6 7.19 -16.82 -17.65
C ALA A 6 7.18 -17.55 -16.29
N GLU A 7 8.18 -17.35 -15.41
CA GLU A 7 8.22 -17.97 -14.07
C GLU A 7 7.31 -17.26 -13.05
N ARG A 8 6.63 -16.18 -13.45
CA ARG A 8 5.75 -15.37 -12.58
C ARG A 8 4.28 -15.53 -12.96
N ILE A 9 3.92 -16.60 -13.63
CA ILE A 9 2.53 -16.89 -14.02
C ILE A 9 2.00 -18.00 -13.12
N VAL A 10 0.88 -17.74 -12.45
CA VAL A 10 0.16 -18.72 -11.63
C VAL A 10 -1.29 -18.71 -12.11
N GLU A 11 -1.83 -19.86 -12.51
CA GLU A 11 -3.21 -19.97 -13.03
C GLU A 11 -3.50 -18.94 -14.14
N GLU A 12 -2.58 -18.82 -15.11
CA GLU A 12 -2.64 -17.86 -16.22
C GLU A 12 -2.56 -16.38 -15.79
N GLN A 13 -2.41 -16.11 -14.50
CA GLN A 13 -2.28 -14.77 -13.97
C GLN A 13 -0.82 -14.37 -13.71
N ALA A 14 -0.44 -13.22 -14.23
CA ALA A 14 0.86 -12.62 -13.93
C ALA A 14 0.90 -12.14 -12.48
N ILE A 15 1.84 -12.66 -11.68
CA ILE A 15 2.06 -12.27 -10.30
C ILE A 15 3.12 -11.18 -10.24
N VAL A 16 2.77 -10.09 -9.57
CA VAL A 16 3.68 -8.97 -9.34
C VAL A 16 3.90 -8.78 -7.85
N ILE A 17 5.01 -8.16 -7.53
CA ILE A 17 5.25 -7.54 -6.23
C ILE A 17 5.07 -6.04 -6.43
N ARG A 18 4.47 -5.34 -5.46
CA ARG A 18 4.28 -3.88 -5.48
C ARG A 18 4.54 -3.28 -4.10
N PRO A 19 5.01 -2.02 -3.99
CA PRO A 19 5.12 -1.35 -2.69
C PRO A 19 3.77 -1.29 -2.01
N LEU A 20 3.75 -1.46 -0.69
CA LEU A 20 2.58 -1.16 0.11
C LEU A 20 2.41 0.36 0.13
N ALA A 21 1.30 0.87 -0.40
CA ALA A 21 1.04 2.31 -0.43
C ALA A 21 -0.45 2.61 -0.29
N PHE A 22 -0.74 3.81 0.21
CA PHE A 22 -2.10 4.27 0.48
C PHE A 22 -2.38 5.62 -0.17
N GLN A 23 -3.64 5.87 -0.51
CA GLN A 23 -4.15 7.21 -0.73
C GLN A 23 -5.09 7.60 0.40
N ARG A 24 -4.86 8.79 0.96
CA ARG A 24 -5.71 9.37 2.00
C ARG A 24 -7.08 9.84 1.47
N LYS A 25 -7.22 10.05 0.17
CA LYS A 25 -8.47 10.29 -0.58
C LYS A 25 -8.22 10.06 -2.07
N ALA A 26 -9.28 10.00 -2.88
CA ALA A 26 -9.15 9.98 -4.33
C ALA A 26 -8.24 11.13 -4.82
N ASP A 27 -7.39 10.82 -5.80
CA ASP A 27 -6.42 11.74 -6.42
C ASP A 27 -5.35 12.33 -5.50
N ALA A 28 -5.27 11.90 -4.24
CA ALA A 28 -4.14 12.26 -3.38
C ALA A 28 -2.86 11.54 -3.83
N ALA A 29 -1.70 12.15 -3.53
CA ALA A 29 -0.41 11.49 -3.69
C ALA A 29 -0.33 10.19 -2.88
N TYR A 30 0.48 9.24 -3.36
CA TYR A 30 0.67 7.95 -2.70
C TYR A 30 1.58 8.08 -1.48
N ASP A 31 1.08 7.63 -0.34
CA ASP A 31 1.84 7.50 0.89
C ASP A 31 2.41 6.07 0.93
N VAL A 32 3.65 5.93 0.45
CA VAL A 32 4.36 4.63 0.37
C VAL A 32 4.92 4.24 1.74
N VAL A 33 4.70 2.98 2.12
CA VAL A 33 5.30 2.35 3.30
C VAL A 33 6.62 1.73 2.89
N ALA A 34 7.74 2.24 3.42
CA ALA A 34 9.05 1.69 3.11
C ALA A 34 9.17 0.23 3.61
N ASN A 35 9.97 -0.58 2.91
CA ASN A 35 10.28 -1.98 3.27
C ASN A 35 9.06 -2.91 3.43
N MET A 36 7.91 -2.57 2.86
CA MET A 36 6.73 -3.44 2.84
C MET A 36 6.15 -3.53 1.43
N PHE A 37 5.73 -4.74 1.07
CA PHE A 37 5.28 -5.04 -0.29
C PHE A 37 4.05 -5.94 -0.27
N ILE A 38 3.30 -5.93 -1.36
CA ILE A 38 2.21 -6.86 -1.61
C ILE A 38 2.61 -7.72 -2.81
N ILE A 39 2.50 -9.04 -2.66
CA ILE A 39 2.65 -10.02 -3.74
C ILE A 39 1.25 -10.50 -4.09
N GLU A 40 0.82 -10.24 -5.33
CA GLU A 40 -0.53 -10.54 -5.80
C GLU A 40 -0.61 -10.49 -7.34
N ALA A 41 -1.75 -10.92 -7.87
CA ALA A 41 -2.14 -10.81 -9.26
C ALA A 41 -2.01 -9.38 -9.85
N LYS A 42 -1.46 -9.23 -11.07
CA LYS A 42 -1.33 -7.94 -11.78
C LYS A 42 -2.70 -7.32 -12.08
N ASP A 43 -3.66 -8.16 -12.52
CA ASP A 43 -5.07 -7.75 -12.55
C ASP A 43 -5.61 -7.81 -11.12
N LEU A 44 -6.03 -6.65 -10.63
CA LEU A 44 -6.56 -6.46 -9.28
C LEU A 44 -7.96 -7.05 -9.11
N ASN A 45 -8.63 -7.41 -10.21
CA ASN A 45 -9.93 -8.06 -10.21
C ASN A 45 -9.83 -9.58 -10.31
N ALA A 46 -8.63 -10.13 -10.55
CA ALA A 46 -8.44 -11.57 -10.59
C ALA A 46 -8.57 -12.16 -9.19
N ASP A 47 -9.14 -13.35 -9.11
CA ASP A 47 -9.18 -14.13 -7.89
C ASP A 47 -7.76 -14.53 -7.47
N GLY A 48 -7.55 -14.64 -6.16
CA GLY A 48 -6.28 -15.12 -5.61
C GLY A 48 -5.88 -14.43 -4.31
N PRO A 49 -4.86 -14.97 -3.63
CA PRO A 49 -4.40 -14.41 -2.36
C PRO A 49 -3.64 -13.10 -2.56
N HIS A 50 -3.74 -12.22 -1.56
CA HIS A 50 -2.89 -11.05 -1.42
C HIS A 50 -1.92 -11.29 -0.27
N ILE A 51 -0.63 -11.37 -0.58
CA ILE A 51 0.40 -11.66 0.41
C ILE A 51 1.12 -10.37 0.79
N LEU A 52 0.93 -9.93 2.04
CA LEU A 52 1.73 -8.87 2.62
C LEU A 52 3.10 -9.41 3.01
N TYR A 53 4.16 -8.80 2.47
CA TYR A 53 5.54 -9.08 2.79
C TYR A 53 6.16 -7.95 3.63
N ARG A 54 6.62 -8.31 4.83
CA ARG A 54 7.28 -7.43 5.82
C ARG A 54 8.62 -8.06 6.25
N PRO A 55 9.70 -7.94 5.44
CA PRO A 55 10.97 -8.63 5.66
C PRO A 55 11.57 -8.52 7.07
N LEU A 56 11.34 -7.40 7.76
CA LEU A 56 11.92 -7.09 9.07
C LEU A 56 11.03 -7.50 10.25
N TYR A 57 9.93 -8.22 10.01
CA TYR A 57 8.96 -8.60 11.03
C TYR A 57 8.62 -10.09 10.96
N THR A 58 8.18 -10.66 12.09
CA THR A 58 7.69 -12.04 12.17
C THR A 58 6.18 -12.05 12.45
N PRO A 59 5.36 -12.79 11.69
CA PRO A 59 5.73 -13.47 10.44
C PRO A 59 6.02 -12.46 9.33
N ALA A 60 6.97 -12.82 8.45
CA ALA A 60 7.40 -11.97 7.34
C ALA A 60 6.39 -11.97 6.18
N LEU A 61 5.64 -13.05 5.99
CA LEU A 61 4.58 -13.17 5.00
C LEU A 61 3.25 -13.39 5.72
N GLN A 62 2.22 -12.64 5.33
CA GLN A 62 0.85 -12.82 5.79
C GLN A 62 -0.09 -12.80 4.59
N GLN A 63 -0.95 -13.80 4.49
CA GLN A 63 -1.89 -13.95 3.38
C GLN A 63 -3.28 -13.44 3.77
N TYR A 64 -3.93 -12.76 2.84
CA TYR A 64 -5.31 -12.28 2.95
C TYR A 64 -6.12 -12.72 1.72
N ALA A 65 -7.40 -12.98 1.92
CA ALA A 65 -8.31 -13.41 0.85
C ALA A 65 -8.63 -12.27 -0.12
N THR A 66 -8.76 -11.03 0.39
CA THR A 66 -9.03 -9.85 -0.44
C THR A 66 -8.15 -8.67 -0.01
N ARG A 67 -7.96 -7.70 -0.92
CA ARG A 67 -7.34 -6.40 -0.58
C ARG A 67 -8.08 -5.66 0.52
N SER A 68 -9.40 -5.81 0.60
CA SER A 68 -10.21 -5.23 1.66
C SER A 68 -9.85 -5.83 3.02
N ASP A 69 -9.64 -7.16 3.08
CA ASP A 69 -9.26 -7.83 4.33
C ASP A 69 -7.86 -7.46 4.77
N LEU A 70 -6.92 -7.30 3.83
CA LEU A 70 -5.60 -6.74 4.10
C LEU A 70 -5.69 -5.33 4.70
N LEU A 71 -6.46 -4.43 4.08
CA LEU A 71 -6.62 -3.06 4.57
C LEU A 71 -7.28 -3.03 5.95
N LYS A 72 -8.32 -3.84 6.18
CA LYS A 72 -8.96 -3.99 7.49
C LYS A 72 -7.96 -4.48 8.53
N ALA A 73 -7.15 -5.49 8.21
CA ALA A 73 -6.14 -6.01 9.13
C ALA A 73 -5.08 -4.95 9.49
N ILE A 74 -4.67 -4.12 8.52
CA ILE A 74 -3.75 -3.00 8.77
C ILE A 74 -4.40 -1.93 9.65
N ALA A 75 -5.70 -1.67 9.50
CA ALA A 75 -6.43 -0.69 10.29
C ALA A 75 -6.70 -1.13 11.75
N LEU A 76 -6.56 -2.42 12.06
CA LEU A 76 -6.75 -2.95 13.42
C LEU A 76 -5.54 -2.63 14.31
N ALA A 77 -5.82 -2.19 15.54
CA ALA A 77 -4.78 -1.94 16.53
C ALA A 77 -3.96 -3.21 16.81
N GLY A 78 -2.64 -3.11 16.71
CA GLY A 78 -1.74 -4.22 16.96
C GLY A 78 -0.40 -4.10 16.24
N PRO A 79 0.43 -5.16 16.27
CA PRO A 79 1.78 -5.13 15.72
C PRO A 79 1.84 -4.81 14.22
N LEU A 80 0.81 -5.19 13.45
CA LEU A 80 0.73 -4.89 12.03
C LEU A 80 0.57 -3.39 11.78
N LEU A 81 -0.44 -2.75 12.40
CA LEU A 81 -0.61 -1.29 12.33
C LEU A 81 0.65 -0.56 12.75
N SER A 82 1.23 -0.92 13.91
CA SER A 82 2.46 -0.30 14.41
C SER A 82 3.59 -0.42 13.40
N SER A 83 3.79 -1.59 12.80
CA SER A 83 4.82 -1.78 11.78
C SER A 83 4.57 -0.89 10.55
N VAL A 84 3.34 -0.79 10.06
CA VAL A 84 3.01 0.06 8.90
C VAL A 84 3.27 1.54 9.23
N LEU A 85 2.81 2.02 10.39
CA LEU A 85 3.01 3.40 10.82
C LEU A 85 4.50 3.76 11.01
N THR A 86 5.31 2.83 11.52
CA THR A 86 6.76 3.03 11.69
C THR A 86 7.46 3.35 10.36
N TRP A 87 7.07 2.66 9.29
CA TRP A 87 7.72 2.78 7.98
C TRP A 87 7.04 3.78 7.02
N LEU A 88 5.98 4.46 7.47
CA LEU A 88 5.48 5.67 6.82
C LEU A 88 6.39 6.86 7.13
N THR A 89 6.45 7.80 6.19
CA THR A 89 7.13 9.08 6.40
C THR A 89 6.51 9.84 7.57
N ASP A 90 7.28 10.70 8.23
CA ASP A 90 6.77 11.50 9.35
C ASP A 90 5.61 12.43 8.94
N ARG A 91 5.52 12.80 7.66
CA ARG A 91 4.40 13.57 7.10
C ARG A 91 3.14 12.72 6.91
N ALA A 92 3.28 11.45 6.50
CA ALA A 92 2.15 10.57 6.25
C ALA A 92 1.62 9.90 7.53
N ARG A 93 2.52 9.49 8.44
CA ARG A 93 2.17 8.80 9.69
C ARG A 93 1.01 9.43 10.48
N PRO A 94 0.97 10.76 10.75
CA PRO A 94 -0.12 11.34 11.53
C PRO A 94 -1.48 11.18 10.86
N ILE A 95 -1.54 11.09 9.53
CA ILE A 95 -2.79 10.95 8.75
C ILE A 95 -3.46 9.61 9.01
N TYR A 96 -2.65 8.56 9.18
CA TYR A 96 -3.12 7.18 9.31
C TYR A 96 -3.14 6.68 10.76
N SER A 97 -2.45 7.36 11.66
CA SER A 97 -2.48 7.08 13.10
C SER A 97 -3.89 7.26 13.69
N ASN A 98 -4.16 6.69 14.87
CA ASN A 98 -5.42 6.92 15.61
C ASN A 98 -6.67 6.71 14.73
N ASN A 99 -6.86 5.49 14.20
CA ASN A 99 -7.96 5.13 13.29
C ASN A 99 -7.91 5.80 11.89
N GLY A 100 -6.80 6.45 11.53
CA GLY A 100 -6.66 7.20 10.28
C GLY A 100 -6.70 6.37 8.99
N PHE A 101 -6.59 5.04 9.04
CA PHE A 101 -6.88 4.19 7.87
C PHE A 101 -8.37 4.15 7.52
N ASN A 102 -9.25 4.25 8.51
CA ASN A 102 -10.69 4.32 8.30
C ASN A 102 -11.16 5.78 8.14
N GLU A 103 -10.47 6.71 8.79
CA GLU A 103 -10.83 8.13 8.83
C GLU A 103 -9.57 9.00 8.70
N PRO A 104 -8.96 9.10 7.51
CA PRO A 104 -7.72 9.83 7.30
C PRO A 104 -7.78 11.27 7.85
N HIS A 105 -6.78 11.66 8.64
CA HIS A 105 -6.72 13.01 9.24
C HIS A 105 -6.29 14.05 8.20
N ILE A 106 -7.23 14.41 7.31
CA ILE A 106 -7.00 15.32 6.17
C ILE A 106 -7.79 16.62 6.25
N VAL A 107 -8.77 16.69 7.14
CA VAL A 107 -9.57 17.90 7.36
C VAL A 107 -8.74 18.87 8.19
N HIS A 108 -8.51 20.06 7.64
CA HIS A 108 -7.86 21.17 8.33
C HIS A 108 -8.91 22.25 8.54
N PHE A 109 -9.12 22.68 9.77
CA PHE A 109 -10.00 23.80 10.08
C PHE A 109 -9.20 25.10 9.99
N HIS A 110 -9.66 26.04 9.17
CA HIS A 110 -9.12 27.39 9.12
C HIS A 110 -10.02 28.37 9.88
N VAL A 111 -9.46 29.52 10.25
CA VAL A 111 -10.23 30.62 10.84
C VAL A 111 -11.29 31.06 9.83
N GLY A 112 -12.58 30.97 10.21
CA GLY A 112 -13.71 31.27 9.32
C GLY A 112 -14.45 30.04 8.78
N ASP A 113 -13.94 28.82 9.01
CA ASP A 113 -14.63 27.57 8.67
C ASP A 113 -15.73 27.19 9.69
N ASP A 114 -16.06 28.10 10.62
CA ASP A 114 -16.95 27.90 11.77
C ASP A 114 -18.38 27.45 11.39
N PHE A 115 -18.76 27.60 10.12
CA PHE A 115 -20.07 27.22 9.57
C PHE A 115 -20.01 26.14 8.49
N THR A 116 -18.83 25.57 8.22
CA THR A 116 -18.69 24.47 7.26
C THR A 116 -19.12 23.15 7.89
N PRO A 117 -20.05 22.40 7.28
CA PRO A 117 -20.42 21.08 7.78
C PRO A 117 -19.21 20.16 7.80
N PHE A 118 -18.96 19.52 8.94
CA PHE A 118 -17.94 18.49 9.03
C PHE A 118 -18.35 17.28 8.18
N GLU A 119 -17.59 17.00 7.13
CA GLU A 119 -17.72 15.76 6.37
C GLU A 119 -16.68 14.76 6.85
N LYS A 120 -17.18 13.59 7.27
CA LYS A 120 -16.33 12.47 7.66
C LYS A 120 -15.54 11.99 6.43
N PRO A 121 -14.20 11.94 6.48
CA PRO A 121 -13.39 11.42 5.38
C PRO A 121 -13.74 9.97 5.06
N ALA A 122 -13.72 9.62 3.77
CA ALA A 122 -13.79 8.23 3.34
C ALA A 122 -12.54 7.45 3.78
N PRO A 123 -12.62 6.13 3.95
CA PRO A 123 -11.46 5.30 4.26
C PRO A 123 -10.33 5.44 3.26
N ALA A 124 -9.11 5.18 3.72
CA ALA A 124 -7.93 5.14 2.87
C ALA A 124 -8.07 4.08 1.77
N ILE A 125 -7.44 4.34 0.63
CA ILE A 125 -7.46 3.44 -0.52
C ILE A 125 -6.12 2.72 -0.60
N LEU A 126 -6.15 1.39 -0.68
CA LEU A 126 -4.95 0.59 -0.93
C LEU A 126 -4.55 0.69 -2.39
N VAL A 127 -3.40 1.29 -2.68
CA VAL A 127 -3.00 1.62 -4.05
C VAL A 127 -2.65 0.37 -4.86
N GLY A 128 -3.19 0.33 -6.07
CA GLY A 128 -3.02 -0.76 -7.03
C GLY A 128 -1.71 -0.71 -7.82
N ASN A 129 -1.79 -0.92 -9.13
CA ASN A 129 -0.62 -0.94 -10.02
C ASN A 129 0.15 0.39 -10.04
N ALA A 130 -0.53 1.51 -9.75
CA ALA A 130 0.09 2.83 -9.78
C ALA A 130 1.19 3.03 -8.71
N ALA A 131 1.10 2.37 -7.55
CA ALA A 131 2.16 2.41 -6.52
C ALA A 131 3.46 1.78 -6.99
N ALA A 132 3.38 0.90 -7.98
CA ALA A 132 4.53 0.24 -8.57
C ALA A 132 4.75 0.68 -10.01
N ALA A 133 4.13 1.76 -10.51
CA ALA A 133 4.23 2.10 -11.93
C ALA A 133 5.69 2.29 -12.39
N ASP A 134 6.45 3.07 -11.63
CA ASP A 134 7.87 3.32 -11.93
C ASP A 134 8.73 2.07 -11.73
N TRP A 135 8.41 1.25 -10.71
CA TRP A 135 9.14 0.03 -10.43
C TRP A 135 8.83 -1.12 -11.40
N LEU A 136 7.56 -1.31 -11.77
CA LEU A 136 7.12 -2.29 -12.76
C LEU A 136 7.71 -1.98 -14.12
N LYS A 137 7.74 -0.70 -14.50
CA LYS A 137 8.44 -0.25 -15.70
C LYS A 137 9.94 -0.58 -15.62
N ALA A 138 10.58 -0.33 -14.48
CA ALA A 138 11.98 -0.70 -14.28
C ALA A 138 12.22 -2.22 -14.29
N VAL A 139 11.26 -3.04 -13.85
CA VAL A 139 11.30 -4.51 -13.94
C VAL A 139 11.19 -4.98 -15.38
N GLU A 140 10.29 -4.39 -16.17
CA GLU A 140 10.15 -4.68 -17.61
C GLU A 140 11.42 -4.28 -18.39
N GLU A 141 12.13 -3.24 -17.93
CA GLU A 141 13.38 -2.75 -18.52
C GLU A 141 14.67 -3.41 -17.96
N ASP A 142 14.57 -4.40 -17.08
CA ASP A 142 15.71 -5.06 -16.37
C ASP A 142 16.61 -4.11 -15.56
N ARG A 143 16.04 -3.02 -15.04
CA ARG A 143 16.71 -1.99 -14.22
C ARG A 143 16.31 -2.00 -12.75
N VAL A 144 15.86 -3.15 -12.27
CA VAL A 144 15.26 -3.31 -10.93
C VAL A 144 16.18 -2.72 -9.84
N LEU A 145 17.45 -3.13 -9.81
CA LEU A 145 18.39 -2.69 -8.77
C LEU A 145 18.64 -1.18 -8.77
N SER A 146 18.57 -0.52 -9.92
CA SER A 146 18.78 0.92 -10.07
C SER A 146 17.57 1.73 -9.56
N SER A 147 16.37 1.16 -9.67
CA SER A 147 15.10 1.81 -9.27
C SER A 147 14.76 1.63 -7.78
N LEU A 148 15.37 0.65 -7.11
CA LEU A 148 15.07 0.32 -5.71
C LEU A 148 15.60 1.34 -4.69
N PHE A 149 16.48 2.26 -5.08
CA PHE A 149 17.18 3.18 -4.17
C PHE A 149 17.10 4.65 -4.58
N VAL A 150 16.19 5.02 -5.49
CA VAL A 150 16.03 6.43 -5.85
C VAL A 150 15.20 7.10 -4.75
N SER A 151 15.90 7.89 -3.93
CA SER A 151 15.34 8.72 -2.86
C SER A 151 14.75 10.02 -3.36
#